data_AF-A0A1A3QF84-F1
#
_entry.id   AF-A0A1A3QF84-F1
#
_cell.length_a   1.000
_cell.length_b   1.000
_cell.length_c   1.000
_cell.angle_alpha   90.00
_cell.angle_beta   90.00
_cell.angle_gamma   90.00
#
_symmetry.space_group_name_H-M   'P 1'
#
loop_
_entity.id
_entity.type
_entity.pdbx_description
1 polymer ?
#
loop_
_entity_poly.entity_id
_entity_poly.type
_entity_poly.pdbx_seq_one_letter_code
_entity_poly.pdbx_strand_id
1 'polypeptide(L)'
;MAGNVAVIGAGPGGLVAARWLASQGFEPTIFERSSMPGGQWAGLDGRSGVWPSMRTNSSRVLTAFSDLEHETDLVYPSNRDNFHYCVATRSLTERERKHLSLLQTAG
;
A
#
# COMPACT_ATOMS: atom_id res chain seq x y z
N MET A 1 21.89 7.16 -15.11
CA MET A 1 20.57 7.80 -15.21
C MET A 1 19.60 6.98 -14.37
N ALA A 2 18.81 7.61 -13.51
CA ALA A 2 17.70 6.96 -12.84
C ALA A 2 16.61 6.62 -13.86
N GLY A 3 16.17 5.37 -13.93
CA GLY A 3 15.10 4.95 -14.85
C GLY A 3 13.72 5.26 -14.29
N ASN A 4 12.78 5.60 -15.17
CA ASN A 4 11.35 5.66 -14.83
C ASN A 4 10.81 4.24 -14.68
N VAL A 5 10.09 3.96 -13.59
CA VAL A 5 9.55 2.62 -13.33
C VAL A 5 8.04 2.70 -13.12
N ALA A 6 7.26 1.91 -13.87
CA ALA A 6 5.83 1.78 -13.64
C ALA A 6 5.57 0.69 -12.58
N VAL A 7 4.84 1.05 -11.52
CA VAL A 7 4.36 0.13 -10.48
C VAL A 7 2.85 0.00 -10.64
N ILE A 8 2.35 -1.23 -10.84
CA ILE A 8 0.93 -1.49 -11.06
C ILE A 8 0.29 -1.95 -9.75
N GLY A 9 -0.64 -1.15 -9.23
CA GLY A 9 -1.36 -1.36 -7.97
C GLY A 9 -0.73 -0.64 -6.78
N ALA A 10 -1.59 -0.03 -5.94
CA ALA A 10 -1.25 0.66 -4.69
C ALA A 10 -1.66 -0.16 -3.45
N GLY A 11 -1.57 -1.49 -3.54
CA GLY A 11 -1.61 -2.38 -2.38
C GLY A 11 -0.27 -2.43 -1.63
N PRO A 12 -0.15 -3.26 -0.57
CA PRO A 12 1.06 -3.35 0.26
C PRO A 12 2.34 -3.56 -0.56
N GLY A 13 2.32 -4.52 -1.51
CA GLY A 13 3.46 -4.81 -2.36
C GLY A 13 3.85 -3.65 -3.29
N GLY A 14 2.87 -2.95 -3.87
CA GLY A 14 3.14 -1.81 -4.76
C GLY A 14 3.69 -0.60 -4.00
N LEU A 15 3.17 -0.32 -2.81
CA LEU A 15 3.67 0.74 -1.93
C LEU A 15 5.12 0.48 -1.51
N VAL A 16 5.43 -0.75 -1.07
CA VAL A 16 6.79 -1.15 -0.70
C VAL A 16 7.74 -1.12 -1.90
N ALA A 17 7.30 -1.64 -3.05
CA ALA A 17 8.12 -1.64 -4.26
C ALA A 17 8.48 -0.21 -4.69
N ALA A 18 7.50 0.70 -4.73
CA ALA A 18 7.74 2.10 -5.06
C ALA A 18 8.71 2.75 -4.07
N ARG A 19 8.49 2.57 -2.76
CA ARG A 19 9.39 3.09 -1.73
C ARG A 19 10.81 2.59 -1.87
N TRP A 20 10.98 1.28 -2.10
CA TRP A 20 12.29 0.68 -2.28
C TRP A 20 12.97 1.21 -3.55
N LEU A 21 12.26 1.25 -4.68
CA LEU A 21 12.78 1.79 -5.95
C LEU A 21 13.22 3.24 -5.81
N ALA A 22 12.42 4.08 -5.13
CA ALA A 22 12.79 5.46 -4.84
C ALA A 22 14.06 5.55 -3.97
N SER A 23 14.20 4.67 -2.96
CA SER A 23 15.41 4.59 -2.12
C SER A 23 16.66 4.20 -2.92
N GLN A 24 16.51 3.46 -4.01
CA GLN A 24 17.58 3.08 -4.93
C GLN A 24 17.84 4.15 -6.00
N GLY A 25 17.14 5.28 -5.93
CA GLY A 25 17.28 6.41 -6.85
C GLY A 25 16.55 6.25 -8.18
N PHE A 26 15.61 5.31 -8.33
CA PHE A 26 14.69 5.28 -9.47
C PHE A 26 13.55 6.29 -9.30
N GLU A 27 12.80 6.55 -10.36
CA GLU A 27 11.64 7.45 -10.34
C GLU A 27 10.36 6.61 -10.60
N PRO A 28 9.80 5.95 -9.55
CA PRO A 28 8.63 5.09 -9.69
C PRO A 28 7.32 5.89 -9.82
N THR A 29 6.40 5.40 -10.64
CA THR A 29 5.04 5.90 -10.81
C THR A 29 4.05 4.79 -10.51
N ILE A 30 3.13 5.01 -9.55
CA ILE A 30 2.13 4.01 -9.17
C ILE A 30 0.83 4.26 -9.94
N PHE A 31 0.36 3.22 -10.63
CA PHE A 31 -0.95 3.19 -11.29
C PHE A 31 -1.91 2.34 -10.47
N GLU A 32 -2.91 2.96 -9.85
CA GLU A 32 -3.97 2.29 -9.12
C GLU A 32 -5.31 2.50 -9.82
N ARG A 33 -6.08 1.42 -9.94
CA ARG A 33 -7.40 1.42 -10.57
C ARG A 33 -8.48 1.94 -9.61
N SER A 34 -8.31 1.70 -8.32
CA SER A 34 -9.23 2.07 -7.27
C SER A 34 -9.13 3.55 -6.92
N SER A 35 -10.14 4.10 -6.26
CA SER A 35 -10.16 5.50 -5.80
C SER A 35 -9.18 5.77 -4.65
N MET A 36 -8.63 4.73 -4.02
CA MET A 36 -7.78 4.83 -2.85
C MET A 36 -6.77 3.66 -2.79
N PRO A 37 -5.64 3.82 -2.09
CA PRO A 37 -4.65 2.76 -1.89
C PRO A 37 -5.16 1.66 -0.95
N GLY A 38 -4.30 0.68 -0.69
CA GLY A 38 -4.49 -0.35 0.33
C GLY A 38 -4.78 -1.71 -0.28
N GLY A 39 -5.15 -1.75 -1.57
CA GLY A 39 -5.47 -2.98 -2.28
C GLY A 39 -6.58 -3.74 -1.55
N GLN A 40 -6.30 -4.99 -1.16
CA GLN A 40 -7.25 -5.80 -0.40
C GLN A 40 -7.65 -5.12 0.93
N TRP A 41 -6.71 -4.48 1.63
CA TRP A 41 -7.03 -3.86 2.92
C TRP A 41 -7.93 -2.63 2.81
N ALA A 42 -8.09 -2.04 1.62
CA ALA A 42 -9.03 -0.94 1.41
C ALA A 42 -10.50 -1.35 1.61
N GLY A 43 -10.81 -2.66 1.58
CA GLY A 43 -12.17 -3.16 1.81
C GLY A 43 -13.20 -2.68 0.80
N LEU A 44 -12.76 -2.29 -0.41
CA LEU A 44 -13.65 -1.80 -1.46
C LEU A 44 -14.45 -2.94 -2.11
N ASP A 45 -15.76 -2.74 -2.22
CA ASP A 45 -16.69 -3.71 -2.82
C ASP A 45 -16.28 -4.07 -4.26
N GLY A 46 -16.29 -5.37 -4.57
CA GLY A 46 -15.90 -5.91 -5.88
C GLY A 46 -14.40 -5.79 -6.22
N ARG A 47 -13.57 -5.26 -5.30
CA ARG A 47 -12.11 -5.12 -5.45
C ARG A 47 -11.33 -5.86 -4.36
N SER A 48 -11.96 -6.11 -3.21
CA SER A 48 -11.38 -6.77 -2.05
C SER A 48 -12.18 -7.99 -1.62
N GLY A 49 -11.48 -9.03 -1.15
CA GLY A 49 -12.07 -10.18 -0.45
C GLY A 49 -12.16 -10.02 1.07
N VAL A 50 -11.82 -8.84 1.60
CA VAL A 50 -11.88 -8.54 3.03
C VAL A 50 -13.33 -8.31 3.47
N TRP A 51 -13.76 -8.97 4.54
CA TRP A 51 -15.05 -8.71 5.18
C TRP A 51 -14.87 -7.89 6.47
N PRO A 52 -15.92 -7.20 6.99
CA PRO A 52 -15.79 -6.21 8.06
C PRO A 52 -15.11 -6.71 9.35
N SER A 53 -15.33 -7.96 9.74
CA SER A 53 -14.76 -8.55 10.97
C SER A 53 -13.45 -9.31 10.75
N MET A 54 -12.88 -9.26 9.53
CA MET A 54 -11.67 -10.01 9.20
C MET A 54 -10.46 -9.56 10.04
N ARG A 55 -9.66 -10.54 10.45
CA ARG A 55 -8.33 -10.36 11.06
C ARG A 55 -7.28 -11.06 10.22
N THR A 56 -6.01 -10.68 10.38
CA THR A 56 -4.91 -11.44 9.78
C THR A 56 -4.83 -12.84 10.38
N ASN A 57 -4.44 -13.81 9.56
CA ASN A 57 -4.06 -15.16 10.01
C ASN A 57 -2.60 -15.23 10.50
N SER A 58 -1.81 -14.18 10.23
CA SER A 58 -0.40 -14.05 10.57
C SER A 58 -0.23 -12.95 11.62
N SER A 59 0.77 -13.12 12.50
CA SER A 59 0.98 -12.16 13.59
C SER A 59 1.43 -10.80 13.06
N ARG A 60 1.21 -9.74 13.85
CA ARG A 60 1.68 -8.38 13.52
C ARG A 60 3.19 -8.35 13.25
N VAL A 61 3.97 -9.10 14.03
CA VAL A 61 5.43 -9.18 13.89
C VAL A 61 5.85 -9.84 12.58
N LEU A 62 5.15 -10.90 12.18
CA LEU A 62 5.45 -11.62 10.93
C LEU A 62 4.93 -10.91 9.67
N THR A 63 3.93 -10.03 9.84
CA THR A 63 3.29 -9.31 8.73
C THR A 63 3.89 -7.92 8.53
N ALA A 64 4.67 -7.43 9.49
CA ALA A 64 5.29 -6.12 9.42
C ALA A 64 6.32 -6.04 8.28
N PHE A 65 6.32 -4.92 7.58
CA PHE A 65 7.46 -4.42 6.84
C PHE A 65 8.67 -4.31 7.78
N SER A 66 9.85 -4.60 7.24
CA SER A 66 11.09 -4.72 8.01
C SER A 66 11.50 -3.45 8.77
N ASP A 67 10.96 -2.29 8.39
CA ASP A 67 11.32 -0.98 8.92
C ASP A 67 10.13 -0.18 9.47
N LEU A 68 8.96 -0.81 9.60
CA LEU A 68 7.76 -0.18 10.14
C LEU A 68 6.99 -1.15 11.02
N GLU A 69 6.88 -0.82 12.30
CA GLU A 69 6.09 -1.60 13.25
C GLU A 69 4.61 -1.24 13.18
N HIS A 70 3.74 -2.21 13.47
CA HIS A 70 2.32 -1.93 13.71
C HIS A 70 2.14 -1.17 15.03
N GLU A 71 1.30 -0.13 15.02
CA GLU A 71 0.95 0.65 16.21
C GLU A 71 0.03 -0.09 17.20
N THR A 72 -0.60 -1.18 16.76
CA THR A 72 -1.51 -1.97 17.60
C THR A 72 -0.77 -3.04 18.40
N ASP A 73 -1.18 -3.24 19.65
CA ASP A 73 -0.69 -4.34 20.50
C ASP A 73 -1.32 -5.70 20.16
N LEU A 74 -2.31 -5.73 19.26
CA LEU A 74 -2.99 -6.97 18.87
C LEU A 74 -2.06 -7.90 18.10
N VAL A 75 -1.92 -9.15 18.57
CA VAL A 75 -1.13 -10.17 17.87
C VAL A 75 -1.65 -10.42 16.45
N TYR A 76 -2.97 -10.42 16.25
CA TYR A 76 -3.63 -10.56 14.96
C TYR A 76 -4.48 -9.31 14.65
N PRO A 77 -3.92 -8.29 13.99
CA PRO A 77 -4.60 -7.04 13.74
C PRO A 77 -5.87 -7.20 12.88
N SER A 78 -6.82 -6.27 13.06
CA SER A 78 -8.02 -6.22 12.22
C SER A 78 -7.68 -5.78 10.80
N ASN A 79 -8.64 -5.94 9.88
CA ASN A 79 -8.55 -5.35 8.54
C ASN A 79 -8.30 -3.84 8.56
N ARG A 80 -8.90 -3.10 9.50
CA ARG A 80 -8.75 -1.65 9.65
C ARG A 80 -7.35 -1.31 10.12
N ASP A 81 -6.84 -2.03 11.12
CA ASP A 81 -5.47 -1.84 11.59
C ASP A 81 -4.45 -2.06 10.46
N ASN A 82 -4.65 -3.11 9.65
CA ASN A 82 -3.79 -3.38 8.51
C ASN A 82 -3.94 -2.36 7.38
N PHE A 83 -5.16 -1.87 7.13
CA PHE A 83 -5.38 -0.78 6.19
C PHE A 83 -4.57 0.46 6.59
N HIS A 84 -4.74 0.92 7.83
CA HIS A 84 -4.03 2.07 8.37
C HIS A 84 -2.51 1.87 8.34
N TYR A 85 -2.03 0.71 8.79
CA TYR A 85 -0.61 0.33 8.70
C TYR A 85 -0.06 0.38 7.27
N CYS A 86 -0.77 -0.23 6.31
CA CYS A 86 -0.34 -0.28 4.93
C CYS A 86 -0.27 1.12 4.32
N VAL A 87 -1.26 1.97 4.58
CA VAL A 87 -1.28 3.33 4.04
C VAL A 87 -0.40 4.31 4.84
N ALA A 88 0.02 3.98 6.06
CA ALA A 88 0.99 4.77 6.83
C ALA A 88 2.39 4.75 6.20
N THR A 89 2.72 3.72 5.41
CA THR A 89 3.94 3.73 4.56
C THR A 89 3.98 4.88 3.56
N ARG A 90 2.87 5.61 3.37
CA ARG A 90 2.74 6.80 2.52
C ARG A 90 3.43 8.05 3.05
N SER A 91 4.21 7.99 4.13
CA SER A 91 5.24 9.00 4.43
C SER A 91 6.40 8.97 3.40
N LEU A 92 6.05 8.74 2.14
CA LEU A 92 6.84 8.98 0.96
C LEU A 92 6.93 10.51 0.81
N THR A 93 8.16 10.97 0.66
CA THR A 93 8.54 12.37 0.59
C THR A 93 7.78 13.11 -0.52
N GLU A 94 7.72 14.45 -0.43
CA GLU A 94 7.10 15.34 -1.43
C GLU A 94 7.56 15.10 -2.88
N ARG A 95 8.71 14.42 -3.06
CA ARG A 95 9.28 13.98 -4.33
C ARG A 95 8.50 12.82 -5.00
N GLU A 96 7.86 11.95 -4.22
CA GLU A 96 7.11 10.78 -4.69
C GLU A 96 5.63 11.11 -4.99
N ARG A 97 5.16 12.30 -4.58
CA ARG A 97 3.78 12.79 -4.79
C ARG A 97 3.44 13.08 -6.25
N LYS A 98 4.42 13.20 -7.15
CA LYS A 98 4.19 13.78 -8.48
C LYS A 98 3.31 12.92 -9.40
N HIS A 99 3.23 11.59 -9.23
CA HIS A 99 2.56 10.73 -10.23
C HIS A 99 1.66 9.65 -9.62
N LEU A 100 0.69 10.03 -8.78
CA LEU A 100 -0.52 9.21 -8.57
C LEU A 100 -1.52 9.55 -9.68
N SER A 101 -1.34 8.92 -10.85
CA SER A 101 -2.35 8.97 -11.92
C SER A 101 -3.43 7.95 -11.58
N LEU A 102 -4.54 8.42 -10.99
CA LEU A 102 -5.78 7.62 -10.96
C LEU A 102 -6.16 7.34 -12.41
N LEU A 103 -6.13 6.07 -12.82
CA LEU A 103 -6.70 5.66 -14.10
C LEU A 103 -8.23 5.78 -13.96
N GLN A 104 -8.76 6.99 -14.14
CA GLN A 104 -10.18 7.17 -14.44
C GLN A 104 -10.39 6.53 -15.81
N THR A 105 -10.87 5.29 -15.80
CA THR A 105 -11.41 4.66 -17.01
C THR A 105 -12.56 5.52 -17.50
N ALA A 106 -12.36 6.18 -18.65
CA ALA A 106 -13.43 6.71 -19.46
C ALA A 106 -14.44 5.58 -19.70
N GLY A 107 -15.64 5.77 -19.18
CA GLY A 107 -16.85 4.99 -19.45
C GLY A 107 -17.96 5.97 -19.78
#